data_AF-A0A4J1XEU7-F1
#
_entry.id   AF-A0A4J1XEU7-F1
#
_cell.length_a   1.000
_cell.length_b   1.000
_cell.length_c   1.000
_cell.angle_alpha   90.00
_cell.angle_beta   90.00
_cell.angle_gamma   90.00
#
_symmetry.space_group_name_H-M   'P 1'
#
loop_
_entity.id
_entity.type
_entity.pdbx_description
1 polymer ?
#
loop_
_entity_poly.entity_id
_entity_poly.type
_entity_poly.pdbx_seq_one_letter_code
_entity_poly.pdbx_strand_id
1 'polypeptide(L)'
;MLQQLVNGLILGSVYALLALGYTMVYGIIKLINFAHGDIYMMGAFIGYFLINSFQMNFFVALIVAMLVTAILGVVIEFLAYRPLRHSTRIAVLITAIGVSFLLEYGMVYLVGANTRAFP
;
A
#
# COMPACT_ATOMS: atom_id res chain seq x y z
N MET A 1 -20.25 19.54 15.18
CA MET A 1 -20.01 20.37 13.98
C MET A 1 -18.52 20.53 13.65
N LEU A 2 -17.70 21.25 14.44
CA LEU A 2 -16.27 21.43 14.10
C LEU A 2 -15.50 20.10 13.98
N GLN A 3 -15.71 19.16 14.90
CA GLN A 3 -15.08 17.83 14.84
C GLN A 3 -15.51 17.01 13.61
N GLN A 4 -16.76 17.16 13.14
CA GLN A 4 -17.22 16.49 11.91
C GLN A 4 -16.58 17.09 10.66
N LEU A 5 -16.35 18.41 10.64
CA LEU A 5 -15.60 19.07 9.58
C LEU A 5 -14.15 18.57 9.55
N VAL A 6 -13.50 18.47 10.70
CA VAL A 6 -12.13 17.93 10.82
C VAL A 6 -12.08 16.47 10.36
N ASN A 7 -13.01 15.62 10.82
CA ASN A 7 -13.08 14.22 10.39
C ASN A 7 -13.33 14.09 8.88
N GLY A 8 -14.19 14.93 8.31
CA GLY A 8 -14.45 14.99 6.87
C GLY A 8 -13.20 15.39 6.09
N LEU A 9 -12.42 16.35 6.60
CA LEU A 9 -11.18 16.79 5.98
C LEU A 9 -10.09 15.72 6.06
N ILE A 10 -9.98 15.01 7.19
CA ILE A 10 -9.05 13.87 7.35
C ILE A 10 -9.39 12.78 6.33
N LEU A 11 -10.65 12.32 6.29
CA LEU A 11 -11.08 11.28 5.34
C LEU A 11 -10.92 11.73 3.88
N GLY A 12 -11.30 12.97 3.57
CA GLY A 12 -11.13 13.55 2.24
C GLY A 12 -9.66 13.61 1.83
N SER A 13 -8.75 13.94 2.76
CA SER A 13 -7.31 13.98 2.51
C SER A 13 -6.73 12.60 2.24
N VAL A 14 -7.17 11.57 2.99
CA VAL A 14 -6.77 10.17 2.74
C VAL A 14 -7.22 9.73 1.35
N TYR A 15 -8.47 10.00 0.96
CA TYR A 15 -8.96 9.66 -0.37
C TYR A 15 -8.27 10.45 -1.49
N ALA A 16 -7.97 11.73 -1.26
CA ALA A 16 -7.23 12.55 -2.22
C ALA A 16 -5.80 12.02 -2.43
N LEU A 17 -5.10 11.65 -1.35
CA LEU A 17 -3.76 11.05 -1.42
C LEU A 17 -3.78 9.69 -2.13
N LEU A 18 -4.78 8.85 -1.85
CA LEU A 18 -4.97 7.58 -2.56
C LEU A 18 -5.19 7.79 -4.06
N ALA A 19 -6.05 8.73 -4.45
CA ALA A 19 -6.31 9.05 -5.85
C ALA A 19 -5.05 9.61 -6.54
N LEU A 20 -4.30 10.48 -5.88
CA LEU A 20 -3.03 11.02 -6.39
C LEU A 20 -1.98 9.92 -6.57
N GLY A 21 -1.84 9.01 -5.62
CA GLY A 21 -0.94 7.85 -5.73
C GLY A 21 -1.29 6.96 -6.92
N TYR A 22 -2.57 6.60 -7.05
CA TYR A 22 -3.04 5.74 -8.13
C TYR A 22 -2.87 6.40 -9.51
N THR A 23 -3.18 7.70 -9.64
CA THR A 23 -3.00 8.44 -10.90
C THR A 23 -1.54 8.62 -11.29
N MET A 24 -0.62 8.78 -10.33
CA MET A 24 0.81 8.85 -10.61
C MET A 24 1.36 7.53 -11.17
N VAL A 25 1.02 6.40 -10.53
CA VAL A 25 1.46 5.07 -10.99
C VAL A 25 0.88 4.77 -12.37
N TYR A 26 -0.43 5.00 -12.55
CA TYR A 26 -1.08 4.81 -13.84
C TYR A 26 -0.55 5.76 -14.92
N GLY A 27 -0.18 7.00 -14.56
CA GLY A 27 0.37 7.97 -15.49
C GLY A 27 1.69 7.52 -16.13
N ILE A 28 2.52 6.81 -15.36
CA ILE A 28 3.82 6.30 -15.83
C ILE A 28 3.66 4.96 -16.58
N ILE A 29 2.95 4.01 -15.97
CA ILE A 29 2.92 2.62 -16.45
C ILE A 29 1.78 2.42 -17.48
N LYS A 30 0.72 3.24 -17.44
CA LYS A 30 -0.51 3.12 -18.25
C LYS A 30 -1.18 1.74 -18.14
N LEU A 31 -1.01 1.09 -16.99
CA LEU A 31 -1.57 -0.22 -16.67
C LEU A 31 -2.26 -0.17 -15.31
N ILE A 32 -3.33 -0.93 -15.18
CA ILE A 32 -4.10 -1.06 -13.93
C ILE A 32 -3.26 -1.86 -12.95
N ASN A 33 -2.93 -1.27 -11.81
CA ASN A 33 -2.18 -1.92 -10.72
C ASN A 33 -3.13 -2.28 -9.58
N PHE A 34 -3.55 -3.55 -9.52
CA PHE A 34 -4.43 -4.05 -8.46
C PHE A 34 -3.74 -4.10 -7.09
N ALA A 35 -2.42 -4.32 -7.06
CA ALA A 35 -1.64 -4.40 -5.83
C ALA A 35 -1.47 -3.06 -5.09
N HIS A 36 -1.93 -1.93 -5.66
CA HIS A 36 -1.76 -0.62 -5.04
C HIS A 36 -2.44 -0.53 -3.66
N GLY A 37 -3.66 -1.07 -3.54
CA GLY A 37 -4.37 -1.13 -2.27
C GLY A 37 -3.65 -2.01 -1.24
N ASP A 38 -3.05 -3.11 -1.69
CA ASP A 38 -2.32 -4.02 -0.82
C ASP A 38 -1.00 -3.43 -0.34
N ILE A 39 -0.30 -2.67 -1.17
CA ILE A 39 0.91 -1.93 -0.74
C ILE A 39 0.54 -0.91 0.35
N TYR A 40 -0.62 -0.26 0.24
CA TYR A 40 -1.13 0.63 1.29
C TYR A 40 -1.42 -0.13 2.58
N MET A 41 -2.09 -1.29 2.50
CA MET A 41 -2.31 -2.18 3.62
C MET A 41 -0.98 -2.58 4.29
N MET A 42 0.01 -3.00 3.52
CA MET A 42 1.34 -3.37 4.03
C MET A 42 1.96 -2.21 4.83
N GLY A 43 1.87 -0.99 4.32
CA GLY A 43 2.36 0.21 5.02
C GLY A 43 1.67 0.48 6.35
N ALA A 44 0.34 0.35 6.37
CA ALA A 44 -0.43 0.49 7.60
C ALA A 44 -0.03 -0.58 8.64
N PHE A 45 0.15 -1.84 8.23
CA PHE A 45 0.56 -2.89 9.16
C PHE A 45 2.01 -2.73 9.62
N ILE A 46 2.93 -2.32 8.76
CA ILE A 46 4.32 -2.02 9.16
C ILE A 46 4.30 -0.93 10.23
N GLY A 47 3.62 0.20 10.00
CA GLY A 47 3.48 1.26 11.00
C GLY A 47 2.83 0.76 12.29
N TYR A 48 1.78 -0.06 12.19
CA TYR A 48 1.10 -0.64 13.35
C TYR A 48 2.03 -1.49 14.20
N PHE A 49 2.87 -2.34 13.60
CA PHE A 49 3.83 -3.17 14.33
C PHE A 49 4.96 -2.34 14.95
N LEU A 50 5.47 -1.34 14.23
CA LEU A 50 6.50 -0.45 14.76
C LEU A 50 6.02 0.31 16.00
N ILE A 51 4.77 0.75 16.02
CA ILE A 51 4.20 1.47 17.15
C ILE A 51 3.81 0.50 18.28
N ASN A 52 3.02 -0.54 18.00
CA ASN A 52 2.47 -1.39 19.07
C ASN A 52 3.46 -2.44 19.59
N SER A 53 4.24 -3.07 18.70
CA SER A 53 5.16 -4.16 19.08
C SER A 53 6.54 -3.63 19.45
N PHE A 54 7.07 -2.67 18.67
CA PHE A 54 8.40 -2.09 18.92
C PHE A 54 8.37 -0.81 19.76
N GLN A 55 7.18 -0.31 20.13
CA GLN A 55 7.01 0.88 20.99
C GLN A 55 7.76 2.11 20.45
N MET A 56 7.90 2.21 19.12
CA MET A 56 8.56 3.34 18.49
C MET A 56 7.67 4.59 18.52
N ASN A 57 8.31 5.75 18.61
CA ASN A 57 7.62 7.03 18.46
C ASN A 57 6.92 7.09 17.08
N PHE A 58 5.68 7.57 17.05
CA PHE A 58 4.86 7.73 15.85
C PHE A 58 5.63 8.34 14.67
N PHE A 59 6.38 9.43 14.89
CA PHE A 59 7.12 10.08 13.81
C PHE A 59 8.24 9.22 13.23
N VAL A 60 8.93 8.45 14.08
CA VAL A 60 9.99 7.53 13.63
C VAL A 60 9.36 6.34 12.90
N ALA A 61 8.29 5.77 13.47
CA ALA A 61 7.55 4.68 12.85
C ALA A 61 6.99 5.07 11.47
N LEU A 62 6.50 6.31 11.32
CA LEU A 62 6.02 6.85 10.04
C LEU A 62 7.12 6.85 8.97
N ILE A 63 8.30 7.41 9.29
CA ILE A 63 9.42 7.47 8.35
C ILE A 63 9.90 6.07 7.98
N VAL A 64 10.03 5.18 8.97
CA VAL A 64 10.47 3.80 8.73
C VAL A 64 9.43 3.05 7.88
N ALA A 65 8.13 3.19 8.17
CA ALA A 65 7.07 2.58 7.36
C ALA A 65 7.08 3.09 5.92
N MET A 66 7.28 4.39 5.71
CA MET A 66 7.44 4.97 4.36
C MET A 66 8.64 4.39 3.61
N LEU A 67 9.79 4.24 4.29
CA LEU A 67 10.99 3.66 3.66
C LEU A 67 10.79 2.19 3.32
N VAL A 68 10.25 1.39 4.23
CA VAL A 68 10.03 -0.05 4.02
C VAL A 68 9.00 -0.28 2.91
N THR A 69 7.91 0.49 2.87
CA THR A 69 6.92 0.41 1.79
C THR A 69 7.46 0.87 0.44
N ALA A 70 8.29 1.91 0.41
CA ALA A 70 8.97 2.32 -0.82
C ALA A 70 9.89 1.21 -1.35
N ILE A 71 10.66 0.57 -0.48
CA ILE A 71 11.51 -0.58 -0.84
C ILE A 71 10.65 -1.73 -1.35
N LEU A 72 9.55 -2.06 -0.68
CA LEU A 72 8.61 -3.09 -1.14
C LEU A 72 8.09 -2.79 -2.55
N GLY A 73 7.69 -1.56 -2.82
CA GLY A 73 7.23 -1.12 -4.14
C GLY A 73 8.32 -1.27 -5.21
N VAL A 74 9.57 -0.92 -4.90
CA VAL A 74 10.73 -1.10 -5.79
C VAL A 74 10.98 -2.58 -6.08
N VAL A 75 10.89 -3.44 -5.06
CA VAL A 75 11.06 -4.89 -5.21
C VAL A 75 9.97 -5.49 -6.11
N ILE A 76 8.72 -5.09 -5.91
CA ILE A 76 7.59 -5.53 -6.74
C ILE A 76 7.79 -5.06 -8.19
N GLU A 77 8.15 -3.79 -8.40
CA GLU A 77 8.43 -3.26 -9.74
C GLU A 77 9.55 -4.06 -10.41
N PHE A 78 10.64 -4.31 -9.70
CA PHE A 78 11.79 -5.00 -10.26
C PHE A 78 11.51 -6.48 -10.60
N LEU A 79 10.82 -7.20 -9.71
CA LEU A 79 10.60 -8.64 -9.85
C LEU A 79 9.36 -8.99 -10.69
N ALA A 80 8.29 -8.23 -10.57
CA ALA A 80 7.00 -8.57 -11.17
C ALA A 80 6.73 -7.77 -12.45
N TYR A 81 6.86 -6.44 -12.41
CA TYR A 81 6.40 -5.59 -13.51
C TYR A 81 7.46 -5.32 -14.58
N ARG A 82 8.70 -5.03 -14.18
CA ARG A 82 9.82 -4.71 -15.08
C ARG A 82 10.09 -5.81 -16.12
N PRO A 83 10.07 -7.12 -15.79
CA PRO A 83 10.29 -8.18 -16.78
C PRO A 83 9.16 -8.28 -17.83
N LEU A 84 7.94 -7.87 -17.46
CA LEU A 84 6.75 -8.01 -18.30
C LEU A 84 6.41 -6.73 -19.07
N ARG A 85 7.27 -5.72 -19.02
CA ARG A 85 7.04 -4.42 -19.69
C ARG A 85 6.87 -4.53 -21.21
N HIS A 86 7.47 -5.54 -21.83
CA HIS A 86 7.35 -5.82 -23.26
C HIS A 86 6.30 -6.89 -23.60
N SER A 87 5.61 -7.43 -22.60
CA SER A 87 4.58 -8.46 -22.76
C SER A 87 3.22 -7.84 -23.07
N THR A 88 2.22 -8.70 -23.30
CA THR A 88 0.84 -8.25 -23.53
C THR A 88 0.27 -7.58 -22.28
N ARG A 89 -0.65 -6.62 -22.46
CA ARG A 89 -1.31 -5.93 -21.34
C ARG A 89 -2.02 -6.91 -20.39
N ILE A 90 -2.55 -8.00 -20.93
CA ILE A 90 -3.21 -9.06 -20.16
C ILE A 90 -2.22 -9.77 -19.23
N ALA A 91 -1.00 -10.06 -19.70
CA ALA A 91 0.03 -10.68 -18.87
C ALA A 91 0.37 -9.80 -17.66
N VAL A 92 0.55 -8.49 -17.87
CA VAL A 92 0.84 -7.56 -16.77
C VAL A 92 -0.32 -7.47 -15.78
N LEU A 93 -1.57 -7.51 -16.27
CA LEU A 93 -2.76 -7.50 -15.43
C LEU A 93 -2.84 -8.75 -14.55
N ILE A 94 -2.60 -9.94 -15.11
CA ILE A 94 -2.56 -11.20 -14.36
C ILE A 94 -1.48 -11.14 -13.28
N THR A 95 -0.30 -10.61 -13.60
CA THR A 95 0.77 -10.43 -12.62
C THR A 95 0.40 -9.44 -11.53
N ALA A 96 -0.27 -8.33 -11.85
CA ALA A 96 -0.73 -7.38 -10.84
C ALA A 96 -1.72 -8.01 -9.85
N ILE A 97 -2.65 -8.85 -10.35
CA ILE A 97 -3.56 -9.64 -9.51
C ILE A 97 -2.78 -10.67 -8.68
N GLY A 98 -1.81 -11.35 -9.28
CA GLY A 98 -0.96 -12.32 -8.58
C GLY A 98 -0.18 -11.69 -7.42
N VAL A 99 0.39 -10.50 -7.62
CA VAL A 99 1.07 -9.73 -6.56
C VAL A 99 0.07 -9.30 -5.48
N SER A 100 -1.11 -8.83 -5.88
CA SER A 100 -2.18 -8.45 -4.95
C SER A 100 -2.53 -9.60 -4.00
N PHE A 101 -2.84 -10.77 -4.55
CA PHE A 101 -3.11 -11.97 -3.74
C PHE A 101 -1.92 -12.41 -2.89
N LEU A 102 -0.69 -12.31 -3.40
CA LEU A 102 0.50 -12.66 -2.62
C LEU A 102 0.60 -11.77 -1.37
N LEU A 103 0.43 -10.46 -1.53
CA LEU A 103 0.49 -9.50 -0.42
C LEU A 103 -0.68 -9.71 0.55
N GLU A 104 -1.90 -9.84 0.03
CA GLU A 104 -3.11 -10.04 0.84
C GLU A 104 -3.04 -11.34 1.65
N TYR A 105 -2.86 -12.49 0.99
CA TYR A 105 -2.81 -13.78 1.68
C TYR A 105 -1.55 -13.94 2.53
N GLY A 106 -0.44 -13.32 2.15
CA GLY A 106 0.75 -13.24 2.98
C GLY A 106 0.47 -12.54 4.31
N MET A 107 -0.27 -11.42 4.26
CA MET A 107 -0.66 -10.70 5.48
C MET A 107 -1.72 -11.43 6.29
N VAL A 108 -2.70 -12.05 5.65
CA VAL A 108 -3.69 -12.87 6.34
C VAL A 108 -3.01 -14.04 7.07
N TYR A 109 -2.00 -14.66 6.46
CA TYR A 109 -1.23 -15.72 7.11
C TYR A 109 -0.44 -15.22 8.34
N LEU A 110 0.17 -14.04 8.25
CA LEU A 110 0.99 -13.47 9.33
C LEU A 110 0.16 -12.86 10.48
N VAL A 111 -0.94 -12.19 10.17
CA VAL A 111 -1.66 -11.31 11.12
C VAL A 111 -3.09 -11.77 11.40
N GLY A 112 -3.65 -12.62 10.52
CA GLY A 112 -5.05 -13.02 10.50
C GLY A 112 -5.94 -12.06 9.71
N ALA A 113 -7.16 -12.48 9.41
CA ALA A 113 -8.16 -11.70 8.66
C ALA A 113 -8.91 -10.65 9.50
N ASN A 114 -8.55 -10.48 10.78
CA ASN A 114 -9.23 -9.58 11.69
C ASN A 114 -8.79 -8.13 11.45
N THR A 115 -9.75 -7.20 11.42
CA THR A 115 -9.46 -5.78 11.37
C THR A 115 -8.81 -5.32 12.66
N ARG A 116 -7.72 -4.56 12.54
CA ARG A 116 -7.03 -3.94 13.69
C ARG A 116 -7.09 -2.43 13.52
N ALA A 117 -7.54 -1.73 14.56
CA ALA A 117 -7.51 -0.28 14.58
C ALA A 117 -6.06 0.20 14.67
N PHE A 118 -5.68 1.11 13.78
CA PHE A 118 -4.38 1.78 13.86
C PHE A 118 -4.39 2.74 15.07
N PRO A 119 -3.34 2.74 15.91
CA PRO A 119 -3.26 3.58 17.11
C PRO A 119 -3.15 5.07 16.81
#